data_AF-A0A8S3AAI1-F1
#
_entry.id   AF-A0A8S3AAI1-F1
#
_cell.length_a   1.000
_cell.length_b   1.000
_cell.length_c   1.000
_cell.angle_alpha   90.00
_cell.angle_beta   90.00
_cell.angle_gamma   90.00
#
_symmetry.space_group_name_H-M   'P 1'
#
loop_
_entity.id
_entity.type
_entity.pdbx_description
1 polymer ?
#
loop_
_entity_poly.entity_id
_entity_poly.type
_entity_poly.pdbx_seq_one_letter_code
_entity_poly.pdbx_strand_id
1 'polypeptide(L)'
;AEIQQVLLFGGSTRIPRVQNELVKSLGGIELGKSLNTDEAAAMGGVYQAAALSKGYRVKKFIVKDANQYPINVQFERHADPTAENSEPKLIDRTLFQRNNLYPNRKVMTFNRHTDDFSFDVRYGDLSFLSDTDKRSLGKTDLLRINVSGARKAYEKHQDTSESKGVKAHFQLDDNSLLVLDRVEFVFERKETEAERTNATKDEDESTLSKLGSKISSFFSSSGASSSENDTNNTTNSTEETVPTNTTETTNDEQTAKPVDEKEGANATDNTTTTTTTTTAPPLKTITIREPLEFTVEILDYADPTLEARANSMKK
;
A
#
# COMPACT_ATOMS: atom_id res chain seq x y z
N ALA A 1 -15.26 -30.35 -6.43
CA ALA A 1 -14.15 -30.19 -5.47
C ALA A 1 -13.52 -28.82 -5.68
N GLU A 2 -12.95 -28.21 -4.65
CA GLU A 2 -12.33 -26.88 -4.75
C GLU A 2 -10.92 -26.94 -5.37
N ILE A 3 -10.20 -28.05 -5.14
CA ILE A 3 -8.91 -28.34 -5.77
C ILE A 3 -9.14 -28.89 -7.18
N GLN A 4 -8.54 -28.25 -8.18
CA GLN A 4 -8.63 -28.63 -9.60
C GLN A 4 -7.44 -29.49 -10.08
N GLN A 5 -6.24 -29.24 -9.55
CA GLN A 5 -5.01 -29.94 -9.91
C GLN A 5 -4.07 -30.00 -8.70
N VAL A 6 -3.29 -31.06 -8.58
CA VAL A 6 -2.22 -31.19 -7.58
C VAL A 6 -0.89 -31.35 -8.31
N LEU A 7 0.05 -30.42 -8.10
CA LEU A 7 1.38 -30.45 -8.70
C LEU A 7 2.42 -30.89 -7.66
N LEU A 8 3.41 -31.66 -8.11
CA LEU A 8 4.51 -32.13 -7.27
C LEU A 8 5.76 -31.27 -7.44
N PHE A 9 6.50 -31.06 -6.35
CA PHE A 9 7.79 -30.35 -6.33
C PHE A 9 8.74 -31.00 -5.31
N GLY A 10 10.04 -30.99 -5.60
CA GLY A 10 11.08 -31.56 -4.75
C GLY A 10 11.23 -33.08 -4.87
N GLY A 11 12.47 -33.57 -4.89
CA GLY A 11 12.80 -34.96 -5.25
C GLY A 11 12.12 -36.05 -4.41
N SER A 12 11.81 -35.80 -3.13
CA SER A 12 11.13 -36.76 -2.25
C SER A 12 9.72 -37.15 -2.74
N THR A 13 9.08 -36.30 -3.55
CA THR A 13 7.77 -36.59 -4.15
C THR A 13 7.81 -37.68 -5.22
N ARG A 14 9.00 -38.11 -5.66
CA ARG A 14 9.20 -39.22 -6.60
C ARG A 14 9.04 -40.61 -5.98
N ILE A 15 9.02 -40.72 -4.66
CA ILE A 15 8.90 -42.01 -3.96
C ILE A 15 7.49 -42.58 -4.23
N PRO A 16 7.32 -43.76 -4.86
CA PRO A 16 6.00 -44.28 -5.21
C PRO A 16 5.09 -44.51 -4.00
N ARG A 17 5.66 -44.84 -2.83
CA ARG A 17 4.93 -44.95 -1.57
C ARG A 17 4.27 -43.63 -1.17
N VAL A 18 4.94 -42.49 -1.38
CA VAL A 18 4.45 -41.13 -1.06
C VAL A 18 3.34 -40.74 -2.03
N GLN A 19 3.55 -40.92 -3.33
CA GLN A 19 2.53 -40.65 -4.35
C GLN A 19 1.24 -41.46 -4.10
N ASN A 20 1.38 -42.76 -3.81
CA ASN A 20 0.25 -43.65 -3.56
C ASN A 20 -0.54 -43.32 -2.28
N GLU A 21 0.06 -42.69 -1.27
CA GLU A 21 -0.70 -42.18 -0.11
C GLU A 21 -1.29 -40.80 -0.38
N LEU A 22 -0.58 -39.90 -1.06
CA LEU A 22 -1.13 -38.61 -1.48
C LEU A 22 -2.43 -38.78 -2.29
N VAL A 23 -2.44 -39.65 -3.30
CA VAL A 23 -3.64 -39.94 -4.11
C VAL A 23 -4.81 -40.43 -3.24
N LYS A 24 -4.56 -41.27 -2.22
CA LYS A 24 -5.61 -41.73 -1.29
C LYS A 24 -6.13 -40.59 -0.42
N SER A 25 -5.24 -39.81 0.20
CA SER A 25 -5.60 -38.68 1.05
C SER A 25 -6.34 -37.58 0.28
N LEU A 26 -6.07 -37.45 -1.02
CA LEU A 26 -6.74 -36.52 -1.95
C LEU A 26 -8.00 -37.11 -2.61
N GLY A 27 -8.52 -38.25 -2.12
CA GLY A 27 -9.77 -38.83 -2.62
C GLY A 27 -9.72 -39.34 -4.07
N GLY A 28 -8.53 -39.68 -4.57
CA GLY A 28 -8.32 -40.22 -5.92
C GLY A 28 -7.92 -39.18 -6.99
N ILE A 29 -7.71 -37.91 -6.63
CA ILE A 29 -7.22 -36.88 -7.56
C ILE A 29 -5.83 -37.28 -8.12
N GLU A 30 -5.66 -37.23 -9.45
CA GLU A 30 -4.38 -37.54 -10.09
C GLU A 30 -3.32 -36.46 -9.82
N LEU A 31 -2.09 -36.89 -9.57
CA LEU A 31 -0.93 -36.02 -9.40
C LEU A 31 -0.42 -35.56 -10.78
N GLY A 32 -0.47 -34.24 -11.01
CA GLY A 32 -0.09 -33.59 -12.24
C GLY A 32 1.41 -33.68 -12.54
N LYS A 33 1.74 -34.07 -13.78
CA LYS A 33 3.10 -34.36 -14.26
C LYS A 33 3.65 -33.27 -15.21
N SER A 34 2.99 -32.11 -15.28
CA SER A 34 3.28 -31.01 -16.21
C SER A 34 4.40 -30.07 -15.76
N LEU A 35 5.16 -30.43 -14.71
CA LEU A 35 6.17 -29.59 -14.08
C LEU A 35 7.42 -30.45 -13.76
N ASN A 36 8.61 -29.96 -14.09
CA ASN A 36 9.85 -30.63 -13.66
C ASN A 36 10.06 -30.38 -12.15
N THR A 37 10.02 -31.45 -11.34
CA THR A 37 10.07 -31.41 -9.88
C THR A 37 11.35 -30.80 -9.32
N ASP A 38 12.44 -30.77 -10.09
CA ASP A 38 13.77 -30.37 -9.61
C ASP A 38 14.13 -28.95 -10.04
N GLU A 39 13.71 -28.56 -11.24
CA GLU A 39 14.07 -27.27 -11.86
C GLU A 39 13.06 -26.15 -11.57
N ALA A 40 11.81 -26.47 -11.23
CA ALA A 40 10.72 -25.50 -11.14
C ALA A 40 11.01 -24.28 -10.26
N ALA A 41 11.58 -24.48 -9.06
CA ALA A 41 11.93 -23.38 -8.16
C ALA A 41 13.12 -22.55 -8.68
N ALA A 42 14.11 -23.19 -9.31
CA ALA A 42 15.23 -22.49 -9.92
C ALA A 42 14.76 -21.63 -11.11
N MET A 43 13.90 -22.18 -11.97
CA MET A 43 13.28 -21.45 -13.09
C MET A 43 12.38 -20.30 -12.62
N GLY A 44 11.61 -20.51 -11.54
CA GLY A 44 10.84 -19.45 -10.89
C GLY A 44 11.72 -18.33 -10.32
N GLY A 45 12.83 -18.68 -9.66
CA GLY A 45 13.82 -17.71 -9.17
C GLY A 45 14.50 -16.92 -10.28
N VAL A 46 14.90 -17.59 -11.38
CA VAL A 46 15.43 -16.94 -12.59
C VAL A 46 14.40 -16.00 -13.22
N TYR A 47 13.13 -16.41 -13.28
CA TYR A 47 12.04 -15.55 -13.78
C TYR A 47 11.86 -14.30 -12.91
N GLN A 48 11.86 -14.45 -11.59
CA GLN A 48 11.74 -13.33 -10.65
C GLN A 48 12.95 -12.39 -10.73
N ALA A 49 14.17 -12.92 -10.83
CA ALA A 49 15.38 -12.12 -11.06
C ALA A 49 15.33 -11.35 -12.39
N ALA A 50 14.81 -11.97 -13.46
CA ALA A 50 14.59 -11.30 -14.74
C ALA A 50 13.45 -10.25 -14.69
N ALA A 51 12.44 -10.45 -13.84
CA ALA A 51 11.35 -9.48 -13.61
C ALA A 51 11.79 -8.24 -12.81
N LEU A 52 12.73 -8.42 -11.87
CA LEU A 52 13.33 -7.33 -11.08
C LEU A 52 14.45 -6.59 -11.84
N SER A 53 15.04 -7.21 -12.86
CA SER A 53 16.13 -6.63 -13.64
C SER A 53 15.66 -5.63 -14.69
N LYS A 54 16.26 -4.44 -14.70
CA LYS A 54 16.02 -3.40 -15.73
C LYS A 54 16.48 -3.80 -17.14
N GLY A 55 17.30 -4.86 -17.27
CA GLY A 55 17.86 -5.32 -18.54
C GLY A 55 16.98 -6.29 -19.33
N TYR A 56 15.90 -6.80 -18.74
CA TYR A 56 15.03 -7.80 -19.35
C TYR A 56 13.55 -7.36 -19.31
N ARG A 57 12.74 -7.87 -20.24
CA ARG A 57 11.29 -7.64 -20.29
C ARG A 57 10.54 -8.96 -20.36
N VAL A 58 10.18 -9.48 -19.20
CA VAL A 58 9.32 -10.68 -19.06
C VAL A 58 7.84 -10.32 -19.09
N LYS A 59 6.95 -11.32 -19.18
CA LYS A 59 5.49 -11.11 -19.05
C LYS A 59 5.17 -10.70 -17.61
N LYS A 60 4.33 -9.69 -17.41
CA LYS A 60 3.91 -9.29 -16.05
C LYS A 60 3.16 -10.46 -15.38
N PHE A 61 3.73 -10.94 -14.28
CA PHE A 61 3.15 -11.93 -13.38
C PHE A 61 3.15 -11.32 -11.98
N ILE A 62 2.11 -11.57 -11.19
CA ILE A 62 1.95 -10.98 -9.86
C ILE A 62 1.76 -12.13 -8.88
N VAL A 63 2.76 -12.36 -8.04
CA VAL A 63 2.68 -13.24 -6.89
C VAL A 63 2.21 -12.42 -5.69
N LYS A 64 1.39 -13.03 -4.84
CA LYS A 64 1.14 -12.60 -3.47
C LYS A 64 1.14 -13.86 -2.62
N ASP A 65 1.89 -13.84 -1.54
CA ASP A 65 1.98 -14.96 -0.59
C ASP A 65 1.48 -14.50 0.80
N ALA A 66 1.28 -15.44 1.72
CA ALA A 66 0.50 -15.26 2.93
C ALA A 66 1.37 -15.26 4.21
N ASN A 67 1.26 -14.19 5.01
CA ASN A 67 1.92 -14.06 6.31
C ASN A 67 1.46 -15.17 7.28
N GLN A 68 2.36 -16.07 7.67
CA GLN A 68 2.00 -17.27 8.43
C GLN A 68 1.72 -17.03 9.93
N TYR A 69 2.32 -16.00 10.51
CA TYR A 69 2.23 -15.69 11.94
C TYR A 69 1.65 -14.28 12.15
N PRO A 70 0.60 -14.10 12.99
CA PRO A 70 0.08 -12.75 13.24
C PRO A 70 1.15 -11.90 13.94
N ILE A 71 1.22 -10.62 13.58
CA ILE A 71 2.13 -9.63 14.16
C ILE A 71 1.30 -8.61 14.92
N ASN A 72 1.63 -8.42 16.19
CA ASN A 72 0.97 -7.56 17.15
C ASN A 72 1.90 -6.39 17.55
N VAL A 73 1.30 -5.26 17.92
CA VAL A 73 1.98 -4.10 18.52
C VAL A 73 1.43 -3.89 19.91
N GLN A 74 2.31 -3.94 20.91
CA GLN A 74 2.00 -3.84 22.32
C GLN A 74 2.60 -2.55 22.91
N PHE A 75 1.79 -1.76 23.59
CA PHE A 75 2.16 -0.43 24.10
C PHE A 75 1.36 -0.08 25.35
N GLU A 76 1.95 0.71 26.24
CA GLU A 76 1.21 1.27 27.37
C GLU A 76 0.24 2.37 26.91
N ARG A 77 -0.87 2.51 27.62
CA ARG A 77 -1.80 3.61 27.43
C ARG A 77 -2.22 4.16 28.78
N HIS A 78 -1.66 5.32 29.13
CA HIS A 78 -2.15 6.12 30.23
C HIS A 78 -3.65 6.39 30.07
N ALA A 79 -4.37 6.26 31.18
CA ALA A 79 -5.79 6.57 31.26
C ALA A 79 -6.02 8.10 31.26
N ASP A 80 -7.28 8.55 31.32
CA ASP A 80 -7.56 9.98 31.40
C ASP A 80 -7.15 10.54 32.76
N PRO A 81 -6.47 11.71 32.82
CA PRO A 81 -6.02 12.32 34.08
C PRO A 81 -7.17 12.76 35.00
N THR A 82 -8.42 12.68 34.52
CA THR A 82 -9.64 12.89 35.32
C THR A 82 -10.08 11.65 36.11
N ALA A 83 -9.39 10.51 35.97
CA ALA A 83 -9.68 9.29 36.71
C ALA A 83 -8.59 9.03 37.76
N GLU A 84 -8.86 9.37 39.02
CA GLU A 84 -7.97 9.08 40.15
C GLU A 84 -7.65 7.57 40.22
N ASN A 85 -6.39 7.23 40.54
CA ASN A 85 -5.87 5.86 40.64
C ASN A 85 -5.97 5.01 39.36
N SER A 86 -5.94 5.62 38.17
CA SER A 86 -5.98 4.88 36.91
C SER A 86 -4.57 4.51 36.38
N GLU A 87 -4.15 3.27 36.67
CA GLU A 87 -2.87 2.69 36.24
C GLU A 87 -2.71 2.65 34.70
N PRO A 88 -1.47 2.71 34.17
CA PRO A 88 -1.21 2.56 32.74
C PRO A 88 -1.67 1.19 32.24
N LYS A 89 -2.61 1.18 31.29
CA LYS A 89 -3.11 -0.07 30.73
C LYS A 89 -2.24 -0.51 29.55
N LEU A 90 -1.63 -1.68 29.65
CA LEU A 90 -1.00 -2.34 28.52
C LEU A 90 -2.08 -2.68 27.45
N ILE A 91 -1.89 -2.19 26.24
CA ILE A 91 -2.75 -2.40 25.08
C ILE A 91 -1.98 -3.26 24.09
N ASP A 92 -2.60 -4.35 23.63
CA ASP A 92 -2.10 -5.14 22.50
C ASP A 92 -3.08 -5.01 21.32
N ARG A 93 -2.53 -4.90 20.10
CA ARG A 93 -3.29 -4.72 18.85
C ARG A 93 -2.61 -5.46 17.70
N THR A 94 -3.36 -6.32 17.02
CA THR A 94 -2.86 -6.98 15.80
C THR A 94 -2.66 -5.98 14.66
N LEU A 95 -1.40 -5.87 14.23
CA LEU A 95 -0.97 -5.15 13.05
C LEU A 95 -1.25 -6.01 11.81
N PHE A 96 -0.54 -7.12 11.62
CA PHE A 96 -0.78 -8.06 10.51
C PHE A 96 -1.45 -9.34 11.02
N GLN A 97 -2.55 -9.75 10.40
CA GLN A 97 -3.24 -10.99 10.74
C GLN A 97 -2.53 -12.20 10.11
N ARG A 98 -2.82 -13.40 10.63
CA ARG A 98 -2.48 -14.65 9.94
C ARG A 98 -3.17 -14.69 8.58
N ASN A 99 -2.47 -15.22 7.58
CA ASN A 99 -2.86 -15.29 6.17
C ASN A 99 -3.11 -13.92 5.49
N ASN A 100 -2.69 -12.80 6.10
CA ASN A 100 -2.62 -11.53 5.36
C ASN A 100 -1.66 -11.68 4.17
N LEU A 101 -2.12 -11.35 2.96
CA LEU A 101 -1.25 -11.31 1.79
C LEU A 101 -0.19 -10.22 1.95
N TYR A 102 1.05 -10.50 1.52
CA TYR A 102 2.16 -9.54 1.39
C TYR A 102 2.56 -9.35 -0.09
N PRO A 103 3.21 -8.23 -0.49
CA PRO A 103 3.54 -7.04 0.33
C PRO A 103 2.29 -6.29 0.82
N ASN A 104 2.38 -5.64 1.98
CA ASN A 104 1.23 -5.05 2.67
C ASN A 104 1.61 -3.91 3.60
N ARG A 105 0.95 -2.75 3.51
CA ARG A 105 1.22 -1.56 4.34
C ARG A 105 0.10 -1.31 5.36
N LYS A 106 0.48 -0.98 6.60
CA LYS A 106 -0.45 -0.63 7.69
C LYS A 106 0.10 0.48 8.57
N VAL A 107 -0.81 1.25 9.16
CA VAL A 107 -0.47 2.37 10.04
C VAL A 107 -1.01 2.09 11.44
N MET A 108 -0.14 2.01 12.44
CA MET A 108 -0.57 1.99 13.85
C MET A 108 -0.70 3.42 14.35
N THR A 109 -1.81 3.75 15.02
CA THR A 109 -2.08 5.09 15.55
C THR A 109 -2.16 5.09 17.07
N PHE A 110 -1.40 6.00 17.68
CA PHE A 110 -1.17 6.15 19.10
C PHE A 110 -1.80 7.48 19.60
N ASN A 111 -3.13 7.51 19.71
CA ASN A 111 -3.92 8.72 19.93
C ASN A 111 -3.62 9.53 21.21
N ARG A 112 -2.91 8.96 22.20
CA ARG A 112 -2.69 9.56 23.53
C ARG A 112 -1.22 9.79 23.90
N HIS A 113 -0.29 9.55 22.98
CA HIS A 113 1.12 9.86 23.21
C HIS A 113 1.43 11.28 22.73
N THR A 114 1.52 12.20 23.70
CA THR A 114 2.09 13.55 23.53
C THR A 114 3.59 13.55 23.77
N ASP A 115 4.07 12.63 24.62
CA ASP A 115 5.45 12.53 25.08
C ASP A 115 6.18 11.35 24.42
N ASP A 116 7.51 11.35 24.56
CA ASP A 116 8.39 10.32 24.03
C ASP A 116 8.10 8.96 24.70
N PHE A 117 8.00 7.90 23.92
CA PHE A 117 7.42 6.62 24.37
C PHE A 117 8.00 5.42 23.63
N SER A 118 7.89 4.23 24.23
CA SER A 118 8.29 2.96 23.63
C SER A 118 7.09 2.05 23.35
N PHE A 119 7.20 1.22 22.32
CA PHE A 119 6.27 0.12 22.06
C PHE A 119 7.01 -1.11 21.52
N ASP A 120 6.46 -2.29 21.79
CA ASP A 120 7.02 -3.56 21.36
C ASP A 120 6.22 -4.14 20.19
N VAL A 121 6.93 -4.83 19.29
CA VAL A 121 6.34 -5.67 18.24
C VAL A 121 6.56 -7.12 18.61
N ARG A 122 5.51 -7.93 18.54
CA ARG A 122 5.51 -9.34 18.95
C ARG A 122 4.72 -10.21 17.99
N TYR A 123 4.94 -11.53 18.02
CA TYR A 123 3.93 -12.46 17.49
C TYR A 123 2.64 -12.35 18.31
N GLY A 124 1.51 -12.34 17.61
CA GLY A 124 0.16 -12.28 18.18
C GLY A 124 -0.34 -13.64 18.64
N ASP A 125 -1.61 -13.95 18.35
CA ASP A 125 -2.19 -15.24 18.76
C ASP A 125 -1.56 -16.43 18.00
N LEU A 126 -0.93 -17.32 18.76
CA LEU A 126 -0.32 -18.56 18.30
C LEU A 126 -1.14 -19.80 18.72
N SER A 127 -2.42 -19.63 19.09
CA SER A 127 -3.33 -20.73 19.46
C SER A 127 -3.45 -21.83 18.41
N PHE A 128 -3.26 -21.49 17.13
CA PHE A 128 -3.31 -22.40 15.98
C PHE A 128 -2.11 -23.37 15.87
N LEU A 129 -1.08 -23.20 16.69
CA LEU A 129 0.12 -24.04 16.73
C LEU A 129 0.03 -25.10 17.84
N SER A 130 0.67 -26.26 17.65
CA SER A 130 0.89 -27.18 18.76
C SER A 130 1.93 -26.61 19.73
N ASP A 131 1.95 -27.10 20.96
CA ASP A 131 2.95 -26.63 21.94
C ASP A 131 4.38 -27.04 21.58
N THR A 132 4.56 -28.01 20.68
CA THR A 132 5.86 -28.36 20.10
C THR A 132 6.31 -27.34 19.06
N ASP A 133 5.39 -26.83 18.24
CA ASP A 133 5.70 -25.79 17.25
C ASP A 133 5.96 -24.45 17.95
N LYS A 134 5.17 -24.10 18.99
CA LYS A 134 5.39 -22.92 19.84
C LYS A 134 6.78 -22.93 20.49
N ARG A 135 7.23 -24.09 21.01
CA ARG A 135 8.60 -24.26 21.55
C ARG A 135 9.69 -24.03 20.50
N SER A 136 9.38 -24.22 19.22
CA SER A 136 10.34 -24.08 18.11
C SER A 136 10.49 -22.63 17.61
N LEU A 137 9.56 -21.73 17.96
CA LEU A 137 9.66 -20.30 17.64
C LEU A 137 10.63 -19.53 18.54
N GLY A 138 10.91 -20.03 19.75
CA GLY A 138 11.78 -19.35 20.71
C GLY A 138 11.11 -18.13 21.37
N LYS A 139 11.65 -16.93 21.14
CA LYS A 139 11.08 -15.67 21.66
C LYS A 139 9.87 -15.25 20.81
N THR A 140 8.89 -14.59 21.45
CA THR A 140 7.73 -14.03 20.73
C THR A 140 7.75 -12.51 20.62
N ASP A 141 8.54 -11.84 21.46
CA ASP A 141 8.86 -10.41 21.35
C ASP A 141 9.97 -10.24 20.31
N LEU A 142 9.71 -9.44 19.26
CA LEU A 142 10.53 -9.35 18.06
C LEU A 142 11.36 -8.07 18.03
N LEU A 143 10.72 -6.91 18.25
CA LEU A 143 11.36 -5.60 18.20
C LEU A 143 10.87 -4.73 19.36
N ARG A 144 11.73 -3.83 19.85
CA ARG A 144 11.33 -2.66 20.64
C ARG A 144 11.59 -1.40 19.85
N ILE A 145 10.61 -0.51 19.78
CA ILE A 145 10.70 0.77 19.10
C ILE A 145 10.60 1.86 20.16
N ASN A 146 11.62 2.72 20.23
CA ASN A 146 11.60 3.92 21.05
C ASN A 146 11.37 5.13 20.13
N VAL A 147 10.34 5.93 20.40
CA VAL A 147 9.95 7.12 19.62
C VAL A 147 10.29 8.37 20.41
N SER A 148 10.94 9.34 19.76
CA SER A 148 11.48 10.54 20.40
C SER A 148 11.16 11.84 19.66
N GLY A 149 11.17 12.96 20.40
CA GLY A 149 10.78 14.29 19.92
C GLY A 149 9.27 14.51 19.82
N ALA A 150 8.44 13.58 20.32
CA ALA A 150 6.99 13.67 20.29
C ALA A 150 6.49 14.90 21.05
N ARG A 151 7.07 15.18 22.23
CA ARG A 151 6.70 16.34 23.05
C ARG A 151 6.93 17.67 22.31
N LYS A 152 8.10 17.80 21.69
CA LYS A 152 8.49 18.96 20.89
C LYS A 152 7.58 19.16 19.67
N ALA A 153 7.14 18.07 19.04
CA ALA A 153 6.18 18.13 17.92
C ALA A 153 4.77 18.53 18.39
N TYR A 154 4.35 18.08 19.58
CA TYR A 154 3.07 18.45 20.19
C TYR A 154 3.03 19.93 20.58
N GLU A 155 3.99 20.40 21.38
CA GLU A 155 4.07 21.78 21.87
C GLU A 155 4.19 22.81 20.73
N LYS A 156 4.73 22.41 19.57
CA LYS A 156 4.80 23.23 18.34
C LYS A 156 3.42 23.55 17.74
N HIS A 157 2.41 22.70 17.94
CA HIS A 157 1.14 22.74 17.21
C HIS A 157 -0.12 22.80 18.09
N GLN A 158 -0.03 22.43 19.37
CA GLN A 158 -1.15 22.26 20.31
C GLN A 158 -2.16 23.44 20.30
N ASP A 159 -1.68 24.67 20.18
CA ASP A 159 -2.49 25.91 20.26
C ASP A 159 -3.16 26.29 18.93
N THR A 160 -2.84 25.57 17.84
CA THR A 160 -3.27 25.92 16.46
C THR A 160 -3.96 24.79 15.71
N SER A 161 -3.78 23.53 16.14
CA SER A 161 -4.16 22.34 15.38
C SER A 161 -4.53 21.19 16.32
N GLU A 162 -5.58 20.42 15.97
CA GLU A 162 -6.04 19.29 16.76
C GLU A 162 -5.10 18.08 16.56
N SER A 163 -4.60 17.50 17.64
CA SER A 163 -3.81 16.25 17.60
C SER A 163 -4.64 15.07 17.07
N LYS A 164 -4.09 14.37 16.07
CA LYS A 164 -4.57 13.07 15.59
C LYS A 164 -3.62 11.92 15.99
N GLY A 165 -2.74 12.19 16.96
CA GLY A 165 -1.78 11.26 17.54
C GLY A 165 -0.59 10.93 16.65
N VAL A 166 0.33 10.16 17.23
CA VAL A 166 1.50 9.61 16.53
C VAL A 166 1.09 8.42 15.66
N LYS A 167 1.65 8.34 14.44
CA LYS A 167 1.37 7.29 13.45
C LYS A 167 2.67 6.63 13.01
N ALA A 168 2.79 5.33 13.30
CA ALA A 168 3.90 4.49 12.83
C ALA A 168 3.46 3.74 11.56
N HIS A 169 4.23 3.89 10.48
CA HIS A 169 3.93 3.33 9.15
C HIS A 169 4.74 2.05 8.95
N PHE A 170 4.08 0.91 8.98
CA PHE A 170 4.71 -0.40 8.79
C PHE A 170 4.41 -0.98 7.41
N GLN A 171 5.32 -1.81 6.93
CA GLN A 171 5.06 -2.71 5.82
C GLN A 171 5.61 -4.12 6.10
N LEU A 172 4.89 -5.13 5.62
CA LEU A 172 5.50 -6.37 5.18
C LEU A 172 5.96 -6.14 3.74
N ASP A 173 7.24 -6.33 3.46
CA ASP A 173 7.82 -6.18 2.13
C ASP A 173 7.51 -7.39 1.22
N ASP A 174 8.12 -7.43 0.03
CA ASP A 174 8.00 -8.54 -0.92
C ASP A 174 8.64 -9.86 -0.43
N ASN A 175 9.34 -9.84 0.70
CA ASN A 175 10.03 -10.98 1.33
C ASN A 175 9.37 -11.39 2.68
N SER A 176 8.21 -10.81 3.03
CA SER A 176 7.56 -10.94 4.34
C SER A 176 8.36 -10.40 5.53
N LEU A 177 9.37 -9.55 5.28
CA LEU A 177 10.10 -8.87 6.34
C LEU A 177 9.29 -7.65 6.83
N LEU A 178 9.19 -7.50 8.15
CA LEU A 178 8.56 -6.34 8.76
C LEU A 178 9.51 -5.16 8.79
N VAL A 179 9.09 -4.05 8.18
CA VAL A 179 9.81 -2.77 8.17
C VAL A 179 8.93 -1.69 8.79
N LEU A 180 9.53 -0.85 9.65
CA LEU A 180 8.95 0.42 10.10
C LEU A 180 9.51 1.53 9.20
N ASP A 181 8.70 2.01 8.25
CA ASP A 181 9.13 2.98 7.23
C ASP A 181 9.41 4.37 7.83
N ARG A 182 8.55 4.81 8.76
CA ARG A 182 8.69 6.07 9.51
C ARG A 182 7.68 6.19 10.65
N VAL A 183 7.93 7.13 11.55
CA VAL A 183 6.98 7.61 12.56
C VAL A 183 6.69 9.10 12.31
N GLU A 184 5.42 9.51 12.38
CA GLU A 184 4.98 10.90 12.17
C GLU A 184 3.92 11.31 13.21
N PHE A 185 4.04 12.49 13.81
CA PHE A 185 2.98 13.11 14.61
C PHE A 185 2.04 13.85 13.66
N VAL A 186 0.75 13.49 13.65
CA VAL A 186 -0.24 14.11 12.76
C VAL A 186 -1.17 15.05 13.51
N PHE A 187 -1.38 16.24 12.94
CA PHE A 187 -2.35 17.24 13.43
C PHE A 187 -3.28 17.65 12.29
N GLU A 188 -4.47 18.12 12.61
CA GLU A 188 -5.42 18.67 11.63
C GLU A 188 -5.98 20.01 12.10
N ARG A 189 -6.10 20.97 11.19
CA ARG A 189 -6.82 22.23 11.42
C ARG A 189 -7.71 22.58 10.24
N LYS A 190 -8.66 23.49 10.43
CA LYS A 190 -9.41 24.08 9.30
C LYS A 190 -8.58 25.17 8.64
N GLU A 191 -8.62 25.21 7.32
CA GLU A 191 -8.16 26.33 6.49
C GLU A 191 -8.84 27.63 6.94
N THR A 192 -8.06 28.71 7.05
CA THR A 192 -8.59 30.05 7.33
C THR A 192 -9.05 30.74 6.05
N GLU A 193 -9.97 31.70 6.16
CA GLU A 193 -10.45 32.46 4.99
C GLU A 193 -9.33 33.26 4.30
N ALA A 194 -8.28 33.63 5.04
CA ALA A 194 -7.07 34.28 4.51
C ALA A 194 -6.18 33.31 3.70
N GLU A 195 -6.02 32.07 4.15
CA GLU A 195 -5.33 31.03 3.37
C GLU A 195 -6.11 30.69 2.10
N ARG A 196 -7.42 30.49 2.24
CA ARG A 196 -8.34 30.20 1.13
C ARG A 196 -8.30 31.26 0.04
N THR A 197 -8.36 32.54 0.40
CA THR A 197 -8.39 33.66 -0.57
C THR A 197 -7.05 33.94 -1.24
N ASN A 198 -5.95 33.36 -0.75
CA ASN A 198 -4.69 33.32 -1.46
C ASN A 198 -4.60 32.07 -2.33
N ALA A 199 -4.98 30.90 -1.82
CA ALA A 199 -5.01 29.66 -2.60
C ALA A 199 -5.90 29.75 -3.85
N THR A 200 -7.02 30.49 -3.82
CA THR A 200 -7.82 30.75 -5.03
C THR A 200 -7.07 31.60 -6.06
N LYS A 201 -6.26 32.60 -5.64
CA LYS A 201 -5.44 33.39 -6.57
C LYS A 201 -4.35 32.54 -7.20
N ASP A 202 -3.69 31.67 -6.42
CA ASP A 202 -2.67 30.75 -6.92
C ASP A 202 -3.28 29.71 -7.88
N GLU A 203 -4.48 29.18 -7.59
CA GLU A 203 -5.22 28.29 -8.48
C GLU A 203 -5.67 29.02 -9.78
N ASP A 204 -6.14 30.28 -9.70
CA ASP A 204 -6.52 31.12 -10.84
C ASP A 204 -5.31 31.51 -11.71
N GLU A 205 -4.22 32.01 -11.13
CA GLU A 205 -2.97 32.30 -11.87
C GLU A 205 -2.38 31.03 -12.51
N SER A 206 -2.42 29.89 -11.81
CA SER A 206 -1.92 28.63 -12.33
C SER A 206 -2.79 28.09 -13.48
N THR A 207 -4.11 28.26 -13.43
CA THR A 207 -5.01 27.84 -14.51
C THR A 207 -4.94 28.78 -15.72
N LEU A 208 -4.88 30.10 -15.51
CA LEU A 208 -4.62 31.09 -16.56
C LEU A 208 -3.27 30.85 -17.24
N SER A 209 -2.21 30.56 -16.47
CA SER A 209 -0.89 30.22 -17.02
C SER A 209 -0.91 28.93 -17.86
N LYS A 210 -1.63 27.90 -17.41
CA LYS A 210 -1.84 26.65 -18.17
C LYS A 210 -2.68 26.85 -19.44
N LEU A 211 -3.59 27.81 -19.44
CA LEU A 211 -4.41 28.16 -20.61
C LEU A 211 -3.59 28.98 -21.62
N GLY A 212 -2.85 29.98 -21.14
CA GLY A 212 -1.95 30.81 -21.96
C GLY A 212 -0.85 30.00 -22.64
N SER A 213 -0.24 29.05 -21.93
CA SER A 213 0.77 28.15 -22.55
C SER A 213 0.18 27.32 -23.70
N LYS A 214 -1.05 26.80 -23.56
CA LYS A 214 -1.75 26.08 -24.64
C LYS A 214 -2.10 26.99 -25.84
N ILE A 215 -2.51 28.23 -25.60
CA ILE A 215 -2.79 29.20 -26.68
C ILE A 215 -1.49 29.55 -27.43
N SER A 216 -0.36 29.69 -26.73
CA SER A 216 0.95 29.97 -27.36
C SER A 216 1.36 28.90 -28.38
N SER A 217 1.10 27.61 -28.09
CA SER A 217 1.35 26.51 -29.02
C SER A 217 0.42 26.44 -30.23
N PHE A 218 -0.69 27.19 -30.25
CA PHE A 218 -1.60 27.26 -31.40
C PHE A 218 -1.30 28.44 -32.35
N PHE A 219 -0.72 29.53 -31.86
CA PHE A 219 -0.48 30.73 -32.67
C PHE A 219 0.95 30.85 -33.25
N SER A 220 1.90 30.01 -32.85
CA SER A 220 3.27 30.01 -33.40
C SER A 220 3.40 29.41 -34.80
N SER A 221 2.29 29.13 -35.51
CA SER A 221 2.26 28.36 -36.76
C SER A 221 1.53 29.07 -37.92
N SER A 222 1.82 30.35 -38.17
CA SER A 222 1.62 30.96 -39.50
C SER A 222 2.38 32.29 -39.68
N GLY A 223 3.08 32.46 -40.81
CA GLY A 223 3.83 33.67 -41.16
C GLY A 223 5.30 33.37 -41.51
N ALA A 224 5.67 33.46 -42.78
CA ALA A 224 6.95 32.97 -43.31
C ALA A 224 7.81 34.06 -43.96
N SER A 225 9.13 33.84 -44.05
CA SER A 225 9.95 34.09 -45.26
C SER A 225 11.43 33.71 -45.09
N SER A 226 11.97 32.96 -46.07
CA SER A 226 13.36 32.95 -46.62
C SER A 226 14.60 32.92 -45.67
N SER A 227 15.67 32.15 -45.90
CA SER A 227 16.20 31.57 -47.16
C SER A 227 17.05 30.29 -46.94
N GLU A 228 17.15 29.47 -48.00
CA GLU A 228 18.34 28.81 -48.61
C GLU A 228 19.68 28.67 -47.81
N ASN A 229 20.50 27.61 -47.95
CA ASN A 229 20.49 26.52 -48.95
C ASN A 229 21.24 25.22 -48.52
N ASP A 230 21.01 24.14 -49.30
CA ASP A 230 21.91 23.00 -49.62
C ASP A 230 22.53 22.11 -48.50
N THR A 231 22.55 20.77 -48.54
CA THR A 231 21.80 19.67 -49.23
C THR A 231 21.95 18.42 -48.30
N ASN A 232 21.96 17.10 -48.57
CA ASN A 232 21.73 16.04 -49.62
C ASN A 232 21.83 14.71 -48.79
N ASN A 233 21.34 13.50 -49.09
CA ASN A 233 20.23 12.85 -49.82
C ASN A 233 20.27 11.35 -49.34
N THR A 234 19.48 10.31 -49.65
CA THR A 234 18.40 9.91 -50.60
C THR A 234 17.76 8.65 -49.92
N THR A 235 16.53 8.16 -50.08
CA THR A 235 15.38 8.38 -51.00
C THR A 235 14.08 7.85 -50.30
N ASN A 236 12.95 7.78 -51.03
CA ASN A 236 11.82 6.80 -51.04
C ASN A 236 11.67 5.74 -49.91
N SER A 237 10.49 5.20 -49.53
CA SER A 237 9.03 5.34 -49.78
C SER A 237 8.40 4.09 -49.07
N THR A 238 7.10 3.91 -48.78
CA THR A 238 5.84 4.64 -49.08
C THR A 238 4.81 4.41 -47.95
N GLU A 239 3.61 4.97 -48.14
CA GLU A 239 2.27 4.70 -47.58
C GLU A 239 1.94 3.21 -47.23
N GLU A 240 0.90 2.83 -46.47
CA GLU A 240 -0.32 3.52 -46.00
C GLU A 240 -0.95 2.76 -44.80
N THR A 241 -1.92 3.35 -44.06
CA THR A 241 -3.27 2.76 -43.83
C THR A 241 -4.19 3.61 -42.91
N VAL A 242 -5.51 3.40 -43.07
CA VAL A 242 -6.62 4.17 -42.47
C VAL A 242 -7.21 3.46 -41.23
N PRO A 243 -7.70 4.18 -40.20
CA PRO A 243 -8.35 3.57 -39.02
C PRO A 243 -9.83 3.22 -39.26
N THR A 244 -10.30 2.13 -38.62
CA THR A 244 -11.73 1.76 -38.56
C THR A 244 -12.11 1.31 -37.15
N ASN A 245 -13.23 1.81 -36.63
CA ASN A 245 -13.82 1.38 -35.36
C ASN A 245 -14.63 0.08 -35.52
N THR A 246 -14.57 -0.82 -34.54
CA THR A 246 -15.75 -1.61 -34.13
C THR A 246 -15.78 -1.70 -32.60
N THR A 247 -16.97 -1.46 -32.04
CA THR A 247 -17.25 -1.61 -30.60
C THR A 247 -17.88 -2.98 -30.36
N GLU A 248 -17.46 -3.70 -29.31
CA GLU A 248 -18.29 -4.75 -28.71
C GLU A 248 -18.39 -4.58 -27.18
N THR A 249 -19.52 -5.00 -26.63
CA THR A 249 -20.00 -4.68 -25.29
C THR A 249 -19.95 -5.89 -24.36
N THR A 250 -19.58 -5.66 -23.09
CA THR A 250 -19.84 -6.61 -21.99
C THR A 250 -21.10 -6.22 -21.24
N ASN A 251 -22.05 -7.14 -21.14
CA ASN A 251 -23.24 -7.00 -20.28
C ASN A 251 -22.89 -7.29 -18.81
N ASP A 252 -23.59 -6.65 -17.89
CA ASP A 252 -23.74 -7.08 -16.49
C ASP A 252 -25.24 -7.20 -16.18
N GLU A 253 -25.64 -8.26 -15.46
CA GLU A 253 -27.05 -8.49 -15.11
C GLU A 253 -27.45 -7.73 -13.83
N GLN A 254 -28.59 -7.03 -13.87
CA GLN A 254 -29.26 -6.53 -12.66
C GLN A 254 -30.59 -7.25 -12.43
N THR A 255 -30.79 -7.73 -11.20
CA THR A 255 -32.05 -8.35 -10.76
C THR A 255 -33.08 -7.27 -10.40
N ALA A 256 -34.27 -7.39 -10.98
CA ALA A 256 -35.32 -6.37 -10.89
C ALA A 256 -36.28 -6.55 -9.71
N LYS A 257 -36.92 -5.45 -9.29
CA LYS A 257 -38.27 -5.39 -8.69
C LYS A 257 -38.90 -4.00 -9.00
N PRO A 258 -40.24 -3.83 -8.91
CA PRO A 258 -40.98 -3.53 -10.13
C PRO A 258 -41.51 -2.09 -10.26
N VAL A 259 -42.07 -1.83 -11.45
CA VAL A 259 -42.81 -0.65 -11.88
C VAL A 259 -44.05 -0.39 -11.03
N ASP A 260 -44.43 0.89 -10.90
CA ASP A 260 -45.83 1.31 -10.74
C ASP A 260 -46.08 2.47 -11.73
N GLU A 261 -47.30 2.57 -12.28
CA GLU A 261 -47.59 3.43 -13.45
C GLU A 261 -48.24 4.77 -13.06
N LYS A 262 -47.97 5.84 -13.83
CA LYS A 262 -49.01 6.78 -14.25
C LYS A 262 -48.65 7.73 -15.40
N GLU A 263 -49.71 8.20 -16.05
CA GLU A 263 -49.76 9.04 -17.25
C GLU A 263 -49.54 10.54 -16.93
N GLY A 264 -49.60 11.40 -17.95
CA GLY A 264 -50.43 12.60 -17.74
C GLY A 264 -49.98 14.01 -18.16
N ALA A 265 -49.17 14.15 -19.22
CA ALA A 265 -49.20 15.33 -20.11
C ALA A 265 -48.77 16.76 -19.61
N ASN A 266 -48.64 17.63 -20.63
CA ASN A 266 -48.54 19.09 -20.63
C ASN A 266 -47.32 19.77 -19.98
N ALA A 267 -46.52 20.40 -20.83
CA ALA A 267 -45.60 21.46 -20.46
C ALA A 267 -46.33 22.80 -20.30
N THR A 268 -45.90 23.60 -19.32
CA THR A 268 -46.11 25.06 -19.29
C THR A 268 -44.80 25.73 -18.95
N ASP A 269 -44.39 26.68 -19.77
CA ASP A 269 -43.21 27.52 -19.55
C ASP A 269 -43.45 28.41 -18.32
N ASN A 270 -42.44 28.52 -17.45
CA ASN A 270 -42.52 29.34 -16.24
C ASN A 270 -41.13 29.80 -15.80
N THR A 271 -40.71 30.95 -16.33
CA THR A 271 -39.43 31.59 -16.01
C THR A 271 -39.33 31.87 -14.50
N THR A 272 -38.59 31.03 -13.79
CA THR A 272 -38.32 31.16 -12.37
C THR A 272 -36.90 31.65 -12.18
N THR A 273 -36.74 32.90 -11.72
CA THR A 273 -35.42 33.46 -11.39
C THR A 273 -34.83 32.73 -10.18
N THR A 274 -34.04 31.69 -10.42
CA THR A 274 -33.29 31.00 -9.38
C THR A 274 -32.16 31.91 -8.88
N THR A 275 -32.42 32.65 -7.80
CA THR A 275 -31.37 33.34 -7.05
C THR A 275 -30.40 32.30 -6.49
N THR A 276 -29.29 32.07 -7.18
CA THR A 276 -28.20 31.21 -6.73
C THR A 276 -27.46 31.89 -5.58
N THR A 277 -27.98 31.69 -4.36
CA THR A 277 -27.22 31.88 -3.12
C THR A 277 -26.02 30.94 -3.15
N THR A 278 -24.92 31.45 -3.71
CA THR A 278 -23.66 30.74 -3.90
C THR A 278 -22.99 30.62 -2.55
N THR A 279 -23.44 29.67 -1.74
CA THR A 279 -22.81 29.31 -0.48
C THR A 279 -21.38 28.91 -0.76
N ALA A 280 -20.43 29.65 -0.17
CA ALA A 280 -19.01 29.37 -0.37
C ALA A 280 -18.72 27.91 0.03
N PRO A 281 -18.00 27.12 -0.80
CA PRO A 281 -17.63 25.76 -0.45
C PRO A 281 -17.03 25.64 0.96
N PRO A 282 -17.21 24.53 1.68
CA PRO A 282 -16.65 24.37 3.03
C PRO A 282 -15.13 24.53 3.03
N LEU A 283 -14.60 25.14 4.11
CA LEU A 283 -13.16 25.33 4.31
C LEU A 283 -12.44 23.97 4.31
N LYS A 284 -11.30 23.88 3.61
CA LYS A 284 -10.52 22.64 3.50
C LYS A 284 -9.95 22.24 4.88
N THR A 285 -9.76 20.95 5.13
CA THR A 285 -8.99 20.48 6.30
C THR A 285 -7.52 20.38 5.92
N ILE A 286 -6.65 21.06 6.67
CA ILE A 286 -5.20 21.04 6.51
C ILE A 286 -4.62 19.99 7.47
N THR A 287 -3.96 18.96 6.93
CA THR A 287 -3.23 17.96 7.72
C THR A 287 -1.75 18.30 7.80
N ILE A 288 -1.25 18.49 9.02
CA ILE A 288 0.17 18.72 9.32
C ILE A 288 0.80 17.38 9.74
N ARG A 289 2.06 17.14 9.36
CA ARG A 289 2.82 15.95 9.75
C ARG A 289 4.22 16.37 10.18
N GLU A 290 4.55 16.20 11.45
CA GLU A 290 5.92 16.31 11.96
C GLU A 290 6.56 14.92 11.94
N PRO A 291 7.71 14.70 11.27
CA PRO A 291 8.45 13.45 11.41
C PRO A 291 9.00 13.31 12.84
N LEU A 292 9.00 12.09 13.38
CA LEU A 292 9.58 11.77 14.68
C LEU A 292 10.77 10.82 14.51
N GLU A 293 11.79 11.03 15.33
CA GLU A 293 12.99 10.17 15.38
C GLU A 293 12.69 8.90 16.16
N PHE A 294 13.18 7.75 15.70
CA PHE A 294 12.96 6.47 16.36
C PHE A 294 14.16 5.52 16.25
N THR A 295 14.33 4.67 17.27
CA THR A 295 15.31 3.58 17.27
C THR A 295 14.59 2.24 17.28
N VAL A 296 15.11 1.24 16.56
CA VAL A 296 14.63 -0.14 16.60
C VAL A 296 15.69 -1.04 17.25
N GLU A 297 15.32 -1.66 18.37
CA GLU A 297 16.06 -2.73 19.03
C GLU A 297 15.48 -4.08 18.60
N ILE A 298 16.33 -5.05 18.26
CA ILE A 298 15.92 -6.41 17.88
C ILE A 298 15.97 -7.29 19.13
N LEU A 299 14.84 -7.92 19.46
CA LEU A 299 14.64 -8.66 20.71
C LEU A 299 14.72 -10.18 20.52
N ASP A 300 14.31 -10.72 19.38
CA ASP A 300 14.26 -12.16 19.12
C ASP A 300 15.67 -12.75 18.90
N TYR A 301 16.51 -12.06 18.16
CA TYR A 301 17.88 -12.44 17.85
C TYR A 301 18.89 -11.94 18.90
N ALA A 302 19.90 -12.77 19.21
CA ALA A 302 21.05 -12.34 20.00
C ALA A 302 22.16 -11.90 19.04
N ASP A 303 22.53 -10.62 19.07
CA ASP A 303 23.47 -10.04 18.11
C ASP A 303 24.84 -10.78 18.15
N PRO A 304 25.43 -11.21 17.01
CA PRO A 304 26.55 -12.14 17.05
C PRO A 304 27.79 -11.46 17.63
N THR A 305 28.47 -12.15 18.55
CA THR A 305 29.65 -11.60 19.22
C THR A 305 30.70 -11.14 18.21
N LEU A 306 31.53 -10.16 18.58
CA LEU A 306 32.60 -9.66 17.70
C LEU A 306 33.54 -10.80 17.25
N GLU A 307 33.75 -11.80 18.09
CA GLU A 307 34.47 -13.03 17.73
C GLU A 307 33.72 -13.90 16.72
N ALA A 308 32.40 -14.12 16.90
CA ALA A 308 31.59 -14.87 15.92
C ALA A 308 31.55 -14.17 14.56
N ARG A 309 31.43 -12.82 14.54
CA ARG A 309 31.52 -12.00 13.32
C ARG A 309 32.91 -12.12 12.68
N ALA A 310 33.98 -11.99 13.45
CA ALA A 310 35.35 -12.12 12.96
C ALA A 310 35.68 -13.53 12.44
N ASN A 311 35.16 -14.59 13.07
CA ASN A 311 35.34 -15.97 12.63
C ASN A 311 34.50 -16.29 11.38
N SER A 312 33.31 -15.68 11.22
CA SER A 312 32.52 -15.78 9.99
C SER A 312 33.23 -15.16 8.77
N MET A 313 33.98 -14.08 8.99
CA MET A 313 34.80 -13.43 7.96
C MET A 313 36.13 -14.14 7.64
N LYS A 314 36.47 -15.25 8.32
CA LYS A 314 37.65 -16.08 7.98
C LYS A 314 37.29 -17.09 6.90
N LYS A 315 37.41 -16.68 5.64
CA LYS A 315 37.44 -17.53 4.44
C LYS A 315 38.56 -17.08 3.51
#